data_AF-A0A352T255-F1
#
_entry.id   AF-A0A352T255-F1
#
_cell.length_a   1.000
_cell.length_b   1.000
_cell.length_c   1.000
_cell.angle_alpha   90.00
_cell.angle_beta   90.00
_cell.angle_gamma   90.00
#
_symmetry.space_group_name_H-M   'P 1'
#
loop_
_entity.id
_entity.type
_entity.pdbx_description
1 polymer ?
#
loop_
_entity_poly.entity_id
_entity_poly.type
_entity_poly.pdbx_seq_one_letter_code
_entity_poly.pdbx_strand_id
1 'polypeptide(L)'
;HALPISITTILNYIVYWSILVPFNLEYLMYIIFILVIAAFVQLLEMVLERYLPSLYYSLGIFLPLITVNCAIFGVALFMVTRQYNFMQTVGYSVGSGLGWALAITAMAGIRSRLNEKSIPAGLRGTPITLIITGIMALAFIGFSGMVQIQ
;
A
#
# COMPACT_ATOMS: atom_id res chain seq x y z
N HIS A 1 3.04 5.32 3.48
CA HIS A 1 2.60 3.92 3.63
C HIS A 1 3.68 2.87 3.34
N ALA A 2 4.93 3.23 2.99
CA ALA A 2 5.99 2.23 2.74
C ALA A 2 6.34 1.36 3.98
N LEU A 3 6.32 1.98 5.16
CA LEU A 3 6.61 1.31 6.43
C LEU A 3 5.55 0.27 6.81
N PRO A 4 4.23 0.57 6.77
CA PRO A 4 3.21 -0.46 7.00
C PRO A 4 3.28 -1.59 5.98
N ILE A 5 3.48 -1.32 4.68
CA ILE A 5 3.63 -2.38 3.66
C ILE A 5 4.74 -3.37 4.05
N SER A 6 5.94 -2.86 4.37
CA SER A 6 7.08 -3.72 4.67
C SER A 6 6.86 -4.57 5.93
N ILE A 7 6.35 -3.96 7.00
CA ILE A 7 6.19 -4.64 8.30
C ILE A 7 5.01 -5.63 8.27
N THR A 8 3.86 -5.25 7.70
CA THR A 8 2.70 -6.14 7.65
C THR A 8 2.93 -7.35 6.76
N THR A 9 3.71 -7.22 5.68
CA THR A 9 4.03 -8.35 4.80
C THR A 9 4.97 -9.35 5.49
N ILE A 10 5.97 -8.86 6.23
CA ILE A 10 6.87 -9.72 7.02
C ILE A 10 6.09 -10.45 8.12
N LEU A 11 5.20 -9.74 8.84
CA LEU A 11 4.35 -10.36 9.86
C LEU A 11 3.41 -11.41 9.26
N ASN A 12 2.79 -11.12 8.11
CA ASN A 12 1.92 -12.07 7.43
C ASN A 12 2.68 -13.31 6.94
N TYR A 13 3.95 -13.20 6.52
CA TYR A 13 4.77 -14.37 6.20
C TYR A 13 4.94 -15.30 7.40
N ILE A 14 5.28 -14.72 8.55
CA ILE A 14 5.49 -15.47 9.78
C ILE A 14 4.18 -16.15 10.20
N VAL A 15 3.06 -15.43 10.15
CA VAL A 15 1.73 -15.98 10.47
C VAL A 15 1.33 -17.08 9.50
N TYR A 16 1.57 -16.91 8.19
CA TYR A 16 1.21 -17.89 7.18
C TYR A 16 1.97 -19.21 7.39
N TRP A 17 3.29 -19.16 7.52
CA TRP A 17 4.12 -20.37 7.70
C TRP A 17 4.01 -21.00 9.09
N SER A 18 3.83 -20.19 10.15
CA SER A 18 3.83 -20.69 11.53
C SER A 18 2.44 -21.13 12.02
N ILE A 19 1.36 -20.61 11.44
CA ILE A 19 -0.02 -20.85 11.91
C ILE A 19 -0.87 -21.45 10.79
N LEU A 20 -0.85 -20.90 9.59
CA LEU A 20 -1.83 -21.30 8.57
C LEU A 20 -1.53 -22.66 7.93
N VAL A 21 -0.25 -22.89 7.59
CA VAL A 21 0.24 -24.16 7.02
C VAL A 21 0.09 -25.34 8.01
N PRO A 22 0.51 -25.26 9.28
CA PRO A 22 0.39 -26.41 10.19
C PRO A 22 -1.06 -26.74 10.58
N PHE A 23 -1.96 -25.75 10.62
CA PHE A 23 -3.36 -25.97 10.97
C PHE A 23 -4.28 -26.26 9.77
N ASN A 24 -3.77 -26.32 8.53
CA ASN A 24 -4.56 -26.52 7.30
C ASN A 24 -5.70 -25.48 7.11
N LEU A 25 -5.50 -24.24 7.59
CA LEU A 25 -6.52 -23.18 7.59
C LEU A 25 -6.38 -22.20 6.42
N GLU A 26 -5.85 -22.64 5.28
CA GLU A 26 -5.53 -21.77 4.13
C GLU A 26 -6.74 -20.98 3.61
N TYR A 27 -7.95 -21.51 3.76
CA TYR A 27 -9.19 -20.85 3.38
C TYR A 27 -9.51 -19.59 4.22
N LEU A 28 -8.92 -19.43 5.41
CA LEU A 28 -9.07 -18.24 6.26
C LEU A 28 -8.03 -17.14 5.97
N MET A 29 -7.11 -17.35 5.03
CA MET A 29 -5.97 -16.47 4.79
C MET A 29 -6.36 -14.99 4.64
N TYR A 30 -7.39 -14.69 3.85
CA TYR A 30 -7.83 -13.32 3.62
C TYR A 30 -8.25 -12.59 4.91
N ILE A 31 -9.02 -13.27 5.77
CA ILE A 31 -9.52 -12.72 7.02
C ILE A 31 -8.35 -12.47 7.98
N ILE A 32 -7.45 -13.45 8.08
CA ILE A 32 -6.27 -13.36 8.96
C ILE A 32 -5.34 -12.23 8.52
N PHE A 33 -5.13 -12.05 7.21
CA PHE A 33 -4.28 -10.98 6.69
C PHE A 33 -4.85 -9.59 7.00
N ILE A 34 -6.16 -9.40 6.85
CA ILE A 34 -6.82 -8.15 7.23
C ILE A 34 -6.69 -7.92 8.75
N LEU A 35 -6.86 -8.97 9.57
CA LEU A 35 -6.74 -8.87 11.03
C LEU A 35 -5.33 -8.47 11.47
N VAL A 36 -4.29 -9.07 10.87
CA VAL A 36 -2.88 -8.73 11.14
C VAL A 36 -2.60 -7.27 10.75
N ILE A 37 -3.09 -6.82 9.60
CA ILE A 37 -2.94 -5.43 9.15
C ILE A 37 -3.69 -4.49 10.11
N ALA A 38 -4.92 -4.81 10.49
CA ALA A 38 -5.72 -4.01 11.41
C ALA A 38 -5.05 -3.86 12.79
N ALA A 39 -4.56 -4.97 13.36
CA ALA A 39 -3.83 -4.94 14.62
C ALA A 39 -2.56 -4.09 14.54
N PHE A 40 -1.83 -4.16 13.42
CA PHE A 40 -0.64 -3.34 13.21
C PHE A 40 -0.97 -1.85 13.05
N VAL A 41 -2.01 -1.50 12.31
CA VAL A 41 -2.46 -0.10 12.17
C VAL A 41 -2.97 0.45 13.50
N GLN A 42 -3.65 -0.36 14.31
CA GLN A 42 -4.07 0.01 15.65
C GLN A 42 -2.85 0.34 16.54
N LEU A 43 -1.79 -0.46 16.44
CA LEU A 43 -0.54 -0.18 17.14
C LEU A 43 0.09 1.13 16.65
N LEU A 44 0.09 1.38 15.34
CA LEU A 44 0.56 2.64 14.77
C LEU A 44 -0.24 3.84 15.27
N GLU A 45 -1.55 3.71 15.43
CA GLU A 45 -2.43 4.76 15.97
C GLU A 45 -1.99 5.18 17.37
N MET A 46 -1.82 4.21 18.28
CA MET A 46 -1.33 4.46 19.64
C MET A 46 0.07 5.08 19.68
N VAL A 47 0.96 4.66 18.77
CA VAL A 47 2.32 5.22 18.66
C VAL A 47 2.27 6.66 18.15
N LEU A 48 1.47 6.96 17.13
CA LEU A 48 1.33 8.31 16.56
C LEU A 48 0.74 9.29 17.56
N GLU A 49 -0.30 8.89 18.29
CA GLU A 49 -0.89 9.72 19.34
C GLU A 49 0.15 10.11 20.41
N ARG A 50 1.04 9.18 20.78
CA ARG A 50 2.03 9.41 21.84
C ARG A 50 3.27 10.20 21.41
N TYR A 51 3.80 9.95 20.21
CA TYR A 51 5.06 10.56 19.78
C TYR A 51 4.87 11.79 18.87
N LEU A 52 3.79 11.84 18.09
CA LEU A 52 3.59 12.84 17.04
C LEU A 52 2.12 13.34 17.00
N PRO A 53 1.66 14.06 18.05
CA PRO A 53 0.28 14.51 18.14
C PRO A 53 -0.12 15.44 16.97
N SER A 54 0.81 16.23 16.44
CA SER A 54 0.57 17.11 15.28
C SER A 54 0.21 16.35 14.00
N LEU A 55 0.82 15.18 13.77
CA LEU A 55 0.50 14.31 12.64
C LEU A 55 -0.83 13.57 12.87
N TYR A 56 -1.12 13.18 14.11
CA TYR A 56 -2.38 12.51 14.45
C TYR A 56 -3.60 13.40 14.15
N TYR A 57 -3.56 14.69 14.47
CA TYR A 57 -4.65 15.62 14.11
C TYR A 57 -4.85 15.81 12.60
N SER A 58 -3.79 15.68 11.80
CA SER A 58 -3.87 15.82 10.33
C SER A 58 -4.21 14.51 9.62
N LEU A 59 -3.85 13.36 10.21
CA LEU A 59 -3.88 12.06 9.55
C LEU A 59 -4.84 11.06 10.20
N GLY A 60 -5.44 11.37 11.35
CA GLY A 60 -6.24 10.45 12.17
C GLY A 60 -7.38 9.76 11.41
N ILE A 61 -8.09 10.48 10.54
CA ILE A 61 -9.17 9.91 9.71
C ILE A 61 -8.61 8.95 8.64
N PHE A 62 -7.38 9.15 8.19
CA PHE A 62 -6.74 8.32 7.18
C PHE A 62 -6.12 7.05 7.76
N LEU A 63 -5.87 6.97 9.08
CA LEU A 63 -5.27 5.79 9.71
C LEU A 63 -6.13 4.52 9.54
N PRO A 64 -7.44 4.51 9.85
CA PRO A 64 -8.30 3.36 9.59
C PRO A 64 -8.36 2.98 8.11
N LEU A 65 -8.26 3.98 7.21
CA LEU A 65 -8.28 3.75 5.76
C LEU A 65 -7.00 3.05 5.25
N ILE A 66 -5.91 3.05 6.03
CA ILE A 66 -4.70 2.25 5.74
C ILE A 66 -5.01 0.76 5.82
N THR A 67 -5.87 0.32 6.74
CA THR A 67 -6.16 -1.12 6.96
C THR A 67 -6.74 -1.79 5.72
N VAL A 68 -7.55 -1.05 4.97
CA VAL A 68 -8.23 -1.50 3.75
C VAL A 68 -7.48 -1.07 2.48
N ASN A 69 -6.23 -0.63 2.60
CA ASN A 69 -5.46 -0.20 1.44
C ASN A 69 -5.14 -1.41 0.54
N CYS A 70 -5.57 -1.30 -0.72
CA CYS A 70 -5.44 -2.38 -1.71
C CYS A 70 -3.99 -2.74 -2.03
N ALA A 71 -3.06 -1.79 -1.95
CA ALA A 71 -1.64 -2.07 -2.19
C ALA A 71 -1.04 -2.89 -1.05
N ILE A 72 -1.37 -2.57 0.20
CA ILE A 72 -0.87 -3.29 1.39
C ILE A 72 -1.35 -4.75 1.36
N PHE A 73 -2.66 -4.92 1.21
CA PHE A 73 -3.28 -6.24 1.15
C PHE A 73 -2.81 -7.06 -0.07
N GLY A 74 -2.72 -6.42 -1.24
CA GLY A 74 -2.26 -7.07 -2.47
C GLY A 74 -0.82 -7.58 -2.38
N VAL A 75 0.10 -6.80 -1.79
CA VAL A 75 1.50 -7.23 -1.59
C VAL A 75 1.57 -8.46 -0.67
N ALA A 76 0.80 -8.48 0.42
CA ALA A 76 0.73 -9.63 1.32
C ALA A 76 0.18 -10.89 0.63
N LEU A 77 -0.83 -10.74 -0.25
CA LEU A 77 -1.38 -11.86 -1.02
C LEU A 77 -0.42 -12.39 -2.08
N PHE A 78 0.17 -11.50 -2.89
CA PHE A 78 1.08 -11.90 -3.97
C PHE A 78 2.29 -12.67 -3.46
N MET A 79 2.71 -12.35 -2.24
CA MET A 79 3.80 -13.01 -1.58
C MET A 79 3.51 -14.50 -1.28
N VAL A 80 2.27 -14.83 -0.93
CA VAL A 80 1.82 -16.23 -0.78
C VAL A 80 1.57 -16.88 -2.14
N THR A 81 0.87 -16.21 -3.05
CA THR A 81 0.55 -16.79 -4.37
C THR A 81 1.81 -17.12 -5.17
N ARG A 82 2.88 -16.33 -5.01
CA ARG A 82 4.18 -16.57 -5.66
C ARG A 82 5.15 -17.40 -4.84
N GLN A 83 4.74 -17.89 -3.66
CA GLN A 83 5.54 -18.75 -2.78
C GLN A 83 6.95 -18.18 -2.51
N TYR A 84 7.03 -16.90 -2.17
CA TYR A 84 8.33 -16.25 -1.96
C TYR A 84 9.01 -16.74 -0.68
N ASN A 85 10.33 -16.96 -0.75
CA ASN A 85 11.18 -17.17 0.42
C ASN A 85 11.26 -15.90 1.29
N PHE A 86 11.68 -16.02 2.56
CA PHE A 86 11.79 -14.89 3.48
C PHE A 86 12.59 -13.69 2.91
N MET A 87 13.77 -13.95 2.32
CA MET A 87 14.59 -12.90 1.71
C MET A 87 13.90 -12.25 0.49
N GLN A 88 13.21 -13.04 -0.33
CA GLN A 88 12.47 -12.53 -1.49
C GLN A 88 11.26 -11.70 -1.06
N THR A 89 10.59 -12.12 0.01
CA THR A 89 9.46 -11.41 0.63
C THR A 89 9.87 -10.02 1.12
N VAL A 90 11.00 -9.93 1.85
CA VAL A 90 11.50 -8.65 2.34
C VAL A 90 11.83 -7.73 1.16
N GLY A 91 12.59 -8.23 0.17
CA GLY A 91 12.92 -7.49 -1.05
C GLY A 91 11.69 -7.02 -1.82
N TYR A 92 10.69 -7.89 -1.98
CA TYR A 92 9.43 -7.57 -2.64
C TYR A 92 8.64 -6.49 -1.89
N SER A 93 8.49 -6.62 -0.57
CA SER A 93 7.76 -5.66 0.24
C SER A 93 8.39 -4.26 0.25
N VAL A 94 9.73 -4.19 0.28
CA VAL A 94 10.47 -2.93 0.22
C VAL A 94 10.36 -2.33 -1.18
N GLY A 95 10.52 -3.15 -2.23
CA GLY A 95 10.36 -2.73 -3.62
C GLY A 95 8.95 -2.18 -3.91
N SER A 96 7.90 -2.88 -3.46
CA SER A 96 6.52 -2.42 -3.59
C SER A 96 6.25 -1.15 -2.77
N GLY A 97 6.82 -1.03 -1.57
CA GLY A 97 6.73 0.16 -0.74
C GLY A 97 7.38 1.39 -1.39
N LEU A 98 8.54 1.21 -2.03
CA LEU A 98 9.22 2.27 -2.80
C LEU A 98 8.44 2.63 -4.06
N GLY A 99 7.91 1.65 -4.79
CA GLY A 99 7.07 1.89 -5.98
C GLY A 99 5.81 2.71 -5.64
N TRP A 100 5.16 2.40 -4.52
CA TRP A 100 4.03 3.19 -4.02
C TRP A 100 4.43 4.62 -3.67
N ALA A 101 5.57 4.80 -2.99
CA ALA A 101 6.06 6.14 -2.64
C ALA A 101 6.41 6.97 -3.88
N LEU A 102 7.02 6.35 -4.89
CA LEU A 102 7.31 6.98 -6.18
C LEU A 102 6.01 7.40 -6.88
N ALA A 103 5.01 6.53 -6.95
CA ALA A 103 3.74 6.85 -7.59
C ALA A 103 3.03 8.05 -6.94
N ILE A 104 2.98 8.11 -5.60
CA ILE A 104 2.34 9.21 -4.88
C ILE A 104 3.14 10.52 -5.00
N THR A 105 4.48 10.45 -4.95
CA THR A 105 5.32 11.65 -5.14
C THR A 105 5.23 12.20 -6.56
N ALA A 106 5.17 11.33 -7.57
CA ALA A 106 4.91 11.73 -8.96
C ALA A 106 3.53 12.39 -9.10
N MET A 107 2.49 11.80 -8.52
CA MET A 107 1.14 12.37 -8.54
C MET A 107 1.09 13.74 -7.86
N ALA A 108 1.74 13.90 -6.70
CA ALA A 108 1.85 15.18 -6.01
C ALA A 108 2.61 16.22 -6.85
N GLY A 109 3.68 15.79 -7.54
CA GLY A 109 4.42 16.62 -8.49
C GLY A 109 3.54 17.15 -9.61
N ILE A 110 2.77 16.26 -10.27
CA ILE A 110 1.84 16.64 -11.35
C ILE A 110 0.76 17.60 -10.82
N ARG A 111 0.17 17.30 -9.65
CA ARG A 111 -0.81 18.16 -8.98
C ARG A 111 -0.27 19.56 -8.70
N SER A 112 0.98 19.67 -8.22
CA SER A 112 1.59 20.96 -7.89
C SER A 112 1.85 21.85 -9.10
N ARG A 113 2.07 21.25 -10.28
CA ARG A 113 2.29 21.97 -11.54
C ARG A 113 1.00 22.30 -12.28
N LEU A 114 -0.11 21.69 -11.89
CA LEU A 114 -1.38 21.86 -12.57
C LEU A 114 -2.05 23.18 -12.16
N ASN A 115 -2.36 24.01 -13.16
CA ASN A 115 -3.07 25.27 -12.90
C ASN A 115 -4.58 25.01 -12.73
N GLU A 116 -5.03 24.89 -11.49
CA GLU A 116 -6.44 24.62 -11.18
C GLU A 116 -7.41 25.70 -11.70
N LYS A 117 -6.94 26.94 -11.92
CA LYS A 117 -7.76 28.02 -12.47
C LYS A 117 -8.17 27.79 -13.92
N SER A 118 -7.37 27.04 -14.69
CA SER A 118 -7.64 26.70 -16.09
C SER A 118 -8.64 25.55 -16.26
N ILE A 119 -9.06 24.92 -15.16
CA ILE A 119 -9.94 23.74 -15.17
C ILE A 119 -11.40 24.18 -14.97
N PRO A 120 -12.38 23.62 -15.72
CA PRO A 120 -13.80 23.86 -15.50
C PRO A 120 -14.21 23.55 -14.05
N ALA A 121 -15.12 24.35 -13.48
CA ALA A 121 -15.45 24.27 -12.05
C ALA A 121 -15.89 22.87 -11.59
N GLY A 122 -16.58 22.10 -12.44
CA GLY A 122 -17.02 20.73 -12.13
C GLY A 122 -15.92 19.66 -12.13
N LEU A 123 -14.73 19.95 -12.66
CA LEU A 123 -13.61 18.99 -12.77
C LEU A 123 -12.50 19.23 -11.75
N ARG A 124 -12.58 20.30 -10.94
CA ARG A 124 -11.56 20.66 -9.96
C ARG A 124 -11.51 19.66 -8.79
N GLY A 125 -10.32 19.41 -8.26
CA GLY A 125 -10.11 18.55 -7.10
C GLY A 125 -10.03 17.06 -7.43
N THR A 126 -11.00 16.26 -6.99
CA THR A 126 -10.98 14.79 -7.11
C THR A 126 -11.12 14.28 -8.55
N PRO A 127 -11.97 14.85 -9.45
CA PRO A 127 -12.16 14.29 -10.79
C PRO A 127 -10.90 14.39 -11.65
N ILE A 128 -10.22 15.55 -11.65
CA ILE A 128 -8.96 15.71 -12.38
C ILE A 128 -7.86 14.78 -11.87
N THR A 129 -7.88 14.45 -10.57
CA THR A 129 -6.91 13.51 -9.98
C THR A 129 -7.10 12.10 -10.50
N LEU A 130 -8.35 11.67 -10.72
CA LEU A 130 -8.64 10.38 -11.35
C LEU A 130 -8.13 10.33 -12.80
N ILE A 131 -8.32 11.42 -13.55
CA ILE A 131 -7.81 11.54 -14.93
C ILE A 131 -6.28 11.45 -14.94
N ILE A 132 -5.60 12.20 -14.07
CA ILE A 132 -4.14 12.16 -13.92
C ILE A 132 -3.67 10.75 -13.55
N THR A 133 -4.38 10.09 -12.63
CA THR A 133 -4.06 8.72 -12.20
C THR A 133 -4.17 7.75 -13.38
N GLY A 134 -5.19 7.88 -14.23
CA GLY A 134 -5.35 7.08 -15.45
C GLY A 134 -4.22 7.31 -16.46
N ILE A 135 -3.85 8.56 -16.73
CA ILE A 135 -2.72 8.89 -17.62
C ILE A 135 -1.40 8.35 -17.05
N MET A 136 -1.21 8.47 -15.73
CA MET A 136 -0.03 7.94 -15.04
C MET A 136 0.02 6.40 -15.11
N ALA A 137 -1.13 5.72 -14.99
CA ALA A 137 -1.21 4.28 -15.16
C ALA A 137 -0.82 3.84 -16.58
N LEU A 138 -1.28 4.54 -17.62
CA LEU A 138 -0.86 4.29 -19.00
C LEU A 138 0.67 4.45 -19.19
N ALA A 139 1.26 5.48 -18.57
CA ALA A 139 2.70 5.68 -18.59
C ALA A 139 3.46 4.52 -17.90
N PHE A 140 2.98 4.03 -16.75
CA PHE A 140 3.61 2.90 -16.06
C PHE A 140 3.44 1.57 -16.80
N ILE A 141 2.32 1.35 -17.48
CA ILE A 141 2.13 0.16 -18.33
C ILE A 141 3.15 0.13 -19.48
N GLY A 142 3.51 1.29 -20.05
CA GLY A 142 4.55 1.37 -21.09
C GLY A 142 5.92 0.84 -20.63
N PHE A 143 6.24 1.00 -19.33
CA PHE A 143 7.47 0.45 -18.74
C PHE A 143 7.39 -1.04 -18.40
N SER A 144 6.18 -1.57 -18.19
CA SER A 144 5.97 -2.99 -17.85
C SER A 144 6.42 -3.96 -18.94
N GLY A 145 6.55 -3.52 -20.19
CA GLY A 145 7.03 -4.35 -21.31
C GLY A 145 8.54 -4.53 -21.38
N MET A 146 9.31 -3.74 -20.62
CA MET A 146 10.78 -3.72 -20.72
C MET A 146 11.49 -4.74 -19.83
N VAL A 147 10.80 -5.30 -18.83
CA VAL A 147 11.37 -6.29 -17.91
C VAL A 147 10.57 -7.59 -18.05
N GLN A 148 11.07 -8.50 -18.89
CA GLN A 148 10.57 -9.88 -18.95
C GLN A 148 11.07 -10.61 -17.70
N ILE A 149 10.29 -10.56 -16.62
CA ILE A 149 10.54 -11.37 -15.42
C ILE A 149 9.78 -12.69 -15.66
N GLN A 150 10.44 -13.63 -16.36
CA GLN A 150 10.11 -15.04 -16.29
C GLN A 150 10.74 -15.65 -15.04
#